data_AF-A0A8J4D776-F1
#
_entry.id   AF-A0A8J4D776-F1
#
_cell.length_a   1.000
_cell.length_b   1.000
_cell.length_c   1.000
_cell.angle_alpha   90.00
_cell.angle_beta   90.00
_cell.angle_gamma   90.00
#
_symmetry.space_group_name_H-M   'P 1'
#
loop_
_entity.id
_entity.type
_entity.pdbx_description
1 polymer ?
#
loop_
_entity_poly.entity_id
_entity_poly.type
_entity_poly.pdbx_seq_one_letter_code
_entity_poly.pdbx_strand_id
1 'polypeptide(L)'
;MRAHSTTPRSPFWPCSRQLRVCPRLAALNGIDEDRGYIRHALKLAKRAEGKTFPNPAVGCVIVKDGRVVGEGFHPQAGKPHAEVYALRGAGKQAEGATAYVTLEPCNHHGRTPPCSRALVDARVARVVVGVGDPNPLVASEGLATLQRAGIEVVLMDGKERDDCFDVNREFMERMSAAAAGTVATAKP
;
A
#
# COMPACT_ATOMS: atom_id res chain seq x y z
N MET A 1 0.63 -5.89 -71.13
CA MET A 1 -0.30 -6.99 -71.51
C MET A 1 -0.46 -7.88 -70.27
N ARG A 2 -1.59 -7.81 -69.54
CA ARG A 2 -2.65 -8.86 -69.42
C ARG A 2 -2.13 -10.30 -69.53
N ALA A 3 -2.56 -11.31 -68.78
CA ALA A 3 -3.36 -11.52 -67.57
C ALA A 3 -3.28 -13.06 -67.29
N HIS A 4 -4.08 -13.53 -66.34
CA HIS A 4 -4.41 -14.94 -65.97
C HIS A 4 -3.74 -15.36 -64.65
N SER A 5 -4.37 -15.28 -63.47
CA SER A 5 -5.65 -15.80 -62.98
C SER A 5 -5.72 -17.33 -62.93
N THR A 6 -5.51 -17.91 -61.75
CA THR A 6 -6.21 -19.10 -61.24
C THR A 6 -6.03 -19.21 -59.73
N THR A 7 -7.10 -18.96 -58.97
CA THR A 7 -7.27 -19.45 -57.59
C THR A 7 -7.41 -20.97 -57.59
N PRO A 8 -7.00 -21.66 -56.51
CA PRO A 8 -8.04 -22.33 -55.74
C PRO A 8 -7.86 -22.33 -54.20
N ARG A 9 -9.00 -22.13 -53.54
CA ARG A 9 -9.51 -22.74 -52.29
C ARG A 9 -8.56 -22.97 -51.09
N SER A 10 -8.88 -22.23 -50.03
CA SER A 10 -8.78 -22.62 -48.62
C SER A 10 -9.21 -24.08 -48.37
N PRO A 11 -8.56 -24.75 -47.42
CA PRO A 11 -9.33 -25.27 -46.29
C PRO A 11 -8.69 -24.91 -44.94
N PHE A 12 -9.54 -24.41 -44.03
CA PHE A 12 -9.58 -24.73 -42.59
C PHE A 12 -8.33 -25.43 -41.98
N TRP A 13 -7.62 -24.73 -41.09
CA TRP A 13 -7.06 -25.33 -39.85
C TRP A 13 -6.90 -24.23 -38.77
N PRO A 14 -7.08 -24.55 -37.47
CA PRO A 14 -7.79 -23.70 -36.53
C PRO A 14 -6.87 -22.85 -35.65
N CYS A 15 -7.56 -21.91 -34.99
CA CYS A 15 -7.28 -21.35 -33.68
C CYS A 15 -6.40 -22.26 -32.81
N SER A 16 -5.10 -21.97 -32.75
CA SER A 16 -4.26 -22.27 -31.60
C SER A 16 -3.74 -20.94 -31.07
N ARG A 17 -4.67 -20.23 -30.45
CA ARG A 17 -4.44 -19.04 -29.65
C ARG A 17 -3.67 -19.46 -28.39
N GLN A 18 -2.39 -19.79 -28.54
CA GLN A 18 -1.47 -19.80 -27.41
C GLN A 18 -1.26 -18.35 -27.01
N LEU A 19 -2.15 -17.90 -26.13
CA LEU A 19 -2.03 -16.64 -25.39
C LEU A 19 -0.77 -16.77 -24.53
N ARG A 20 0.37 -16.30 -25.06
CA ARG A 20 1.43 -15.79 -24.22
C ARG A 20 0.82 -14.65 -23.42
N VAL A 21 0.66 -14.83 -22.12
CA VAL A 21 0.23 -13.77 -21.22
C VAL A 21 1.26 -12.64 -21.35
N CYS A 22 0.87 -11.52 -21.94
CA CYS A 22 1.72 -10.34 -22.03
C CYS A 22 2.17 -9.96 -20.60
N PRO A 23 3.46 -9.66 -20.35
CA PRO A 23 3.91 -9.21 -19.02
C PRO A 23 3.18 -7.95 -18.54
N ARG A 24 2.60 -7.17 -19.47
CA ARG A 24 1.71 -6.04 -19.17
C ARG A 24 0.40 -6.45 -18.47
N LEU A 25 -0.20 -7.60 -18.81
CA LEU A 25 -1.44 -8.06 -18.17
C LEU A 25 -1.19 -8.58 -16.75
N ALA A 26 -0.09 -9.28 -16.49
CA ALA A 26 0.26 -9.73 -15.14
C ALA A 26 0.57 -8.55 -14.20
N ALA A 27 1.26 -7.51 -14.70
CA ALA A 27 1.50 -6.29 -13.95
C ALA A 27 0.20 -5.49 -13.68
N LEU A 28 -0.71 -5.43 -14.65
CA LEU A 28 -2.03 -4.79 -14.45
C LEU A 28 -2.90 -5.57 -13.45
N ASN A 29 -2.88 -6.91 -13.51
CA ASN A 29 -3.57 -7.75 -12.53
C ASN A 29 -3.04 -7.53 -11.11
N GLY A 30 -1.71 -7.40 -10.94
CA GLY A 30 -1.10 -7.09 -9.65
C GLY A 30 -1.56 -5.75 -9.08
N ILE A 31 -1.72 -4.72 -9.93
CA ILE A 31 -2.23 -3.40 -9.51
C ILE A 31 -3.70 -3.48 -9.09
N ASP A 32 -4.55 -4.23 -9.81
CA ASP A 32 -5.96 -4.39 -9.46
C ASP A 32 -6.15 -5.18 -8.15
N GLU A 33 -5.32 -6.21 -7.92
CA GLU A 33 -5.27 -6.93 -6.65
C GLU A 33 -4.83 -6.01 -5.50
N ASP A 34 -3.78 -5.21 -5.73
CA ASP A 34 -3.30 -4.24 -4.74
C ASP A 34 -4.37 -3.20 -4.37
N ARG A 35 -5.09 -2.68 -5.36
CA ARG A 35 -6.25 -1.80 -5.11
C ARG A 35 -7.31 -2.50 -4.26
N GLY A 36 -7.58 -3.77 -4.53
CA GLY A 36 -8.51 -4.59 -3.74
C GLY A 36 -8.11 -4.68 -2.27
N TYR A 37 -6.84 -4.97 -1.98
CA TYR A 37 -6.34 -5.09 -0.60
C TYR A 37 -6.22 -3.73 0.11
N ILE A 38 -5.89 -2.65 -0.61
CA ILE A 38 -5.91 -1.29 -0.03
C ILE A 38 -7.34 -0.89 0.35
N ARG A 39 -8.34 -1.16 -0.51
CA ARG A 39 -9.75 -0.95 -0.13
C ARG A 39 -10.15 -1.78 1.09
N HIS A 40 -9.59 -2.98 1.25
CA HIS A 40 -9.80 -3.78 2.46
C HIS A 40 -9.18 -3.12 3.69
N ALA A 41 -7.92 -2.72 3.63
CA ALA A 41 -7.27 -1.97 4.70
C ALA A 41 -8.03 -0.69 5.06
N LEU A 42 -8.59 0.01 4.06
CA LEU A 42 -9.41 1.19 4.26
C LEU A 42 -10.71 0.90 5.03
N LYS A 43 -11.38 -0.24 4.76
CA LYS A 43 -12.54 -0.67 5.55
C LYS A 43 -12.18 -0.88 7.01
N LEU A 44 -10.99 -1.41 7.29
CA LEU A 44 -10.49 -1.58 8.66
C LEU A 44 -10.21 -0.22 9.32
N ALA A 45 -9.57 0.71 8.62
CA ALA A 45 -9.30 2.07 9.12
C ALA A 45 -10.59 2.79 9.55
N LYS A 46 -11.65 2.73 8.73
CA LYS A 46 -12.96 3.35 9.00
C LYS A 46 -13.65 2.85 10.26
N ARG A 47 -13.27 1.69 10.81
CA ARG A 47 -13.82 1.18 12.10
C ARG A 47 -13.41 2.07 13.29
N ALA A 48 -12.33 2.83 13.14
CA ALA A 48 -11.75 3.69 14.16
C ALA A 48 -12.03 5.18 13.93
N GLU A 49 -12.83 5.53 12.92
CA GLU A 49 -13.23 6.90 12.62
C GLU A 49 -13.85 7.56 13.87
N GLY A 50 -13.36 8.75 14.20
CA GLY A 50 -13.76 9.50 15.40
C GLY A 50 -13.21 8.99 16.75
N LYS A 51 -12.39 7.92 16.78
CA LYS A 51 -11.91 7.30 18.04
C LYS A 51 -10.41 7.43 18.28
N THR A 52 -9.65 7.81 17.26
CA THR A 52 -8.18 7.82 17.32
C THR A 52 -7.59 9.17 17.65
N PHE A 53 -8.37 10.25 17.70
CA PHE A 53 -7.87 11.60 17.94
C PHE A 53 -6.94 11.64 19.17
N PRO A 54 -5.75 12.25 19.07
CA PRO A 54 -5.22 13.06 17.96
C PRO A 54 -4.56 12.28 16.80
N ASN A 55 -4.52 10.96 16.85
CA ASN A 55 -3.86 10.09 15.88
C ASN A 55 -4.74 9.80 14.64
N PRO A 56 -4.14 9.45 13.49
CA PRO A 56 -4.87 9.05 12.30
C PRO A 56 -5.54 7.67 12.48
N ALA A 57 -6.63 7.46 11.76
CA ALA A 57 -7.24 6.15 11.56
C ALA A 57 -6.46 5.39 10.48
N VAL A 58 -5.82 4.31 10.88
CA VAL A 58 -4.97 3.49 9.99
C VAL A 58 -5.48 2.06 9.97
N GLY A 59 -5.48 1.44 8.79
CA GLY A 59 -5.75 0.03 8.59
C GLY A 59 -4.58 -0.65 7.89
N CYS A 60 -4.37 -1.94 8.20
CA CYS A 60 -3.32 -2.75 7.61
C CYS A 60 -3.81 -4.18 7.37
N VAL A 61 -3.45 -4.75 6.22
CA VAL A 61 -3.71 -6.14 5.84
C VAL A 61 -2.40 -6.77 5.38
N ILE A 62 -2.12 -7.99 5.81
CA ILE A 62 -0.97 -8.77 5.34
C ILE A 62 -1.48 -9.93 4.49
N VAL A 63 -0.93 -10.05 3.28
CA VAL A 63 -1.35 -11.04 2.29
C VAL A 63 -0.16 -11.91 1.91
N LYS A 64 -0.38 -13.23 1.92
CA LYS A 64 0.58 -14.22 1.45
C LYS A 64 -0.15 -15.21 0.54
N ASP A 65 0.43 -15.48 -0.62
CA ASP A 65 -0.13 -16.40 -1.62
C ASP A 65 -1.61 -16.11 -1.97
N GLY A 66 -1.95 -14.82 -2.11
CA GLY A 66 -3.30 -14.34 -2.43
C GLY A 66 -4.31 -14.49 -1.28
N ARG A 67 -3.86 -14.77 -0.06
CA ARG A 67 -4.72 -14.92 1.13
C ARG A 67 -4.36 -13.90 2.19
N VAL A 68 -5.39 -13.29 2.78
CA VAL A 68 -5.21 -12.46 3.97
C VAL A 68 -4.82 -13.35 5.14
N VAL A 69 -3.62 -13.14 5.67
CA VAL A 69 -3.08 -13.88 6.81
C VAL A 69 -3.06 -13.05 8.09
N GLY A 70 -3.22 -11.74 8.00
CA GLY A 70 -3.31 -10.85 9.16
C GLY A 70 -4.04 -9.55 8.83
N GLU A 71 -4.75 -9.03 9.81
CA GLU A 71 -5.52 -7.78 9.70
C GLU A 71 -5.34 -6.94 10.97
N GLY A 72 -5.35 -5.63 10.81
CA GLY A 72 -5.23 -4.71 11.92
C GLY A 72 -5.76 -3.33 11.61
N PHE A 73 -6.18 -2.63 12.66
CA PHE A 73 -6.46 -1.20 12.62
C PHE A 73 -6.03 -0.57 13.93
N HIS A 74 -5.76 0.73 13.94
CA HIS A 74 -5.45 1.46 15.16
C HIS A 74 -6.75 1.81 15.90
N PRO A 75 -7.05 1.23 17.08
CA PRO A 75 -8.38 1.38 17.68
C PRO A 75 -8.55 2.69 18.47
N GLN A 76 -7.48 3.20 19.07
CA GLN A 76 -7.47 4.43 19.88
C GLN A 76 -6.03 4.84 20.20
N ALA A 77 -5.83 6.11 20.55
CA ALA A 77 -4.53 6.65 20.92
C ALA A 77 -3.86 5.85 22.07
N GLY A 78 -2.54 5.65 21.94
CA GLY A 78 -1.73 4.92 22.92
C GLY A 78 -1.82 3.39 22.84
N LYS A 79 -2.67 2.84 21.98
CA LYS A 79 -2.65 1.42 21.62
C LYS A 79 -1.70 1.16 20.44
N PRO A 80 -1.30 -0.09 20.18
CA PRO A 80 -0.52 -0.44 19.00
C PRO A 80 -1.15 0.07 17.69
N HIS A 81 -0.32 0.32 16.70
CA HIS A 81 -0.77 0.73 15.37
C HIS A 81 -1.30 -0.48 14.57
N ALA A 82 -1.91 -0.19 13.42
CA ALA A 82 -2.55 -1.18 12.57
C ALA A 82 -1.59 -2.30 12.14
N GLU A 83 -0.37 -1.94 11.78
CA GLU A 83 0.70 -2.83 11.32
C GLU A 83 1.05 -3.86 12.40
N VAL A 84 1.12 -3.43 13.66
CA VAL A 84 1.42 -4.31 14.79
C VAL A 84 0.31 -5.34 14.99
N TYR A 85 -0.96 -4.93 14.87
CA TYR A 85 -2.09 -5.87 14.96
C TYR A 85 -2.09 -6.85 13.78
N ALA A 86 -1.86 -6.37 12.56
CA ALA A 86 -1.80 -7.22 11.37
C ALA A 86 -0.65 -8.23 11.46
N LEU A 87 0.54 -7.80 11.89
CA LEU A 87 1.70 -8.66 12.10
C LEU A 87 1.45 -9.73 13.17
N ARG A 88 0.77 -9.38 14.27
CA ARG A 88 0.38 -10.36 15.29
C ARG A 88 -0.59 -11.41 14.74
N GLY A 89 -1.55 -10.99 13.91
CA GLY A 89 -2.47 -11.89 13.23
C GLY A 89 -1.76 -12.84 12.26
N ALA A 90 -0.83 -12.30 11.47
CA ALA A 90 -0.06 -13.07 10.49
C ALA A 90 0.95 -14.04 11.15
N GLY A 91 1.55 -13.64 12.27
CA GLY A 91 2.63 -14.39 12.91
C GLY A 91 3.75 -14.71 11.93
N LYS A 92 4.16 -15.98 11.87
CA LYS A 92 5.23 -16.45 10.95
C LYS A 92 4.86 -16.31 9.46
N GLN A 93 3.57 -16.16 9.13
CA GLN A 93 3.14 -15.99 7.75
C GLN A 93 3.46 -14.59 7.19
N ALA A 94 3.89 -13.64 8.02
CA ALA A 94 4.34 -12.33 7.56
C ALA A 94 5.65 -12.38 6.75
N GLU A 95 6.52 -13.39 7.00
CA GLU A 95 7.78 -13.52 6.28
C GLU A 95 7.53 -13.80 4.80
N GLY A 96 8.09 -12.95 3.93
CA GLY A 96 7.89 -12.99 2.48
C GLY A 96 6.51 -12.52 2.00
N ALA A 97 5.66 -12.00 2.88
CA ALA A 97 4.33 -11.51 2.53
C ALA A 97 4.35 -10.07 2.01
N THR A 98 3.20 -9.61 1.50
CA THR A 98 2.95 -8.20 1.17
C THR A 98 2.10 -7.57 2.26
N ALA A 99 2.54 -6.43 2.81
CA ALA A 99 1.74 -5.61 3.71
C ALA A 99 1.07 -4.46 2.94
N TYR A 100 -0.23 -4.29 3.12
CA TYR A 100 -1.03 -3.20 2.58
C TYR A 100 -1.43 -2.28 3.72
N VAL A 101 -1.02 -1.02 3.67
CA VAL A 101 -1.24 -0.05 4.75
C VAL A 101 -1.82 1.24 4.20
N THR A 102 -2.82 1.82 4.88
CA THR A 102 -3.53 3.01 4.37
C THR A 102 -2.71 4.30 4.44
N LEU A 103 -1.76 4.39 5.38
CA LEU A 103 -0.91 5.55 5.62
C LEU A 103 0.54 5.07 5.76
N GLU A 104 1.52 5.90 5.40
CA GLU A 104 2.94 5.59 5.59
C GLU A 104 3.25 5.08 7.02
N PRO A 105 3.95 3.94 7.16
CA PRO A 105 4.33 3.42 8.47
C PRO A 105 5.23 4.38 9.24
N CYS A 106 4.91 4.62 10.51
CA CYS A 106 5.70 5.55 11.32
C CYS A 106 7.15 5.08 11.53
N ASN A 107 8.08 6.04 11.54
CA ASN A 107 9.52 5.80 11.73
C ASN A 107 10.10 6.34 13.05
N HIS A 108 9.31 7.10 13.81
CA HIS A 108 9.75 7.70 15.06
C HIS A 108 9.49 6.78 16.27
N HIS A 109 10.34 6.91 17.29
CA HIS A 109 10.12 6.26 18.59
C HIS A 109 9.19 7.14 19.44
N GLY A 110 7.90 6.78 19.44
CA GLY A 110 6.91 7.39 20.31
C GLY A 110 6.70 6.58 21.59
N ARG A 111 5.43 6.39 21.98
CA ARG A 111 5.05 5.46 23.06
C ARG A 111 5.18 3.98 22.66
N THR A 112 5.26 3.71 21.36
CA THR A 112 5.44 2.38 20.76
C THR A 112 6.65 2.41 19.82
N PRO A 113 7.32 1.26 19.60
CA PRO A 113 8.36 1.13 18.58
C PRO A 113 7.86 1.50 17.18
N PRO A 114 8.73 1.94 16.25
CA PRO A 114 8.35 2.33 14.90
C PRO A 114 7.82 1.14 14.09
N CYS A 115 6.75 1.39 13.33
CA CYS A 115 6.08 0.35 12.55
C CYS A 115 6.89 -0.07 11.32
N SER A 116 7.66 0.86 10.74
CA SER A 116 8.64 0.56 9.68
C SER A 116 9.61 -0.54 10.13
N ARG A 117 10.12 -0.45 11.36
CA ARG A 117 11.03 -1.46 11.92
C ARG A 117 10.34 -2.79 12.19
N ALA A 118 9.11 -2.77 12.69
CA ALA A 118 8.34 -4.00 12.92
C ALA A 118 8.12 -4.78 11.61
N LEU A 119 7.86 -4.10 10.49
CA LEU A 119 7.76 -4.71 9.17
C LEU A 119 9.10 -5.29 8.69
N VAL A 120 10.20 -4.57 8.92
CA VAL A 120 11.57 -5.06 8.64
C VAL A 120 11.89 -6.33 9.43
N ASP A 121 11.65 -6.31 10.75
CA ASP A 121 11.94 -7.45 11.62
C ASP A 121 11.05 -8.66 11.28
N ALA A 122 9.84 -8.42 10.78
CA ALA A 122 8.94 -9.46 10.26
C ALA A 122 9.31 -9.98 8.87
N ARG A 123 10.27 -9.34 8.19
CA ARG A 123 10.80 -9.73 6.87
C ARG A 123 9.71 -9.85 5.81
N VAL A 124 8.79 -8.88 5.78
CA VAL A 124 7.85 -8.74 4.66
C VAL A 124 8.64 -8.47 3.37
N ALA A 125 8.20 -9.03 2.25
CA ALA A 125 8.88 -8.83 0.96
C ALA A 125 8.53 -7.47 0.34
N ARG A 126 7.30 -7.01 0.56
CA ARG A 126 6.72 -5.86 -0.12
C ARG A 126 5.76 -5.10 0.79
N VAL A 127 5.73 -3.78 0.65
CA VAL A 127 4.80 -2.88 1.34
C VAL A 127 4.13 -1.97 0.32
N VAL A 128 2.80 -2.01 0.27
CA VAL A 128 1.96 -1.14 -0.55
C VAL A 128 1.30 -0.12 0.38
N VAL A 129 1.53 1.17 0.10
CA VAL A 129 1.13 2.30 0.95
C VAL A 129 0.05 3.10 0.24
N GLY A 130 -1.07 3.35 0.91
CA GLY A 130 -2.20 4.11 0.38
C GLY A 130 -1.86 5.59 0.16
N VAL A 131 -1.35 6.26 1.18
CA VAL A 131 -0.90 7.66 1.10
C VAL A 131 0.33 7.89 1.98
N GLY A 132 1.24 8.76 1.54
CA GLY A 132 2.41 9.18 2.32
C GLY A 132 2.03 10.02 3.55
N ASP A 133 2.88 10.09 4.56
CA ASP A 133 2.65 10.95 5.74
C ASP A 133 3.06 12.39 5.41
N PRO A 134 2.15 13.38 5.51
CA PRO A 134 2.48 14.79 5.24
C PRO A 134 3.25 15.46 6.40
N ASN A 135 3.42 14.78 7.54
CA ASN A 135 4.17 15.31 8.66
C ASN A 135 5.66 15.42 8.30
N PRO A 136 6.27 16.62 8.32
CA PRO A 136 7.67 16.83 7.92
C PRO A 136 8.67 16.12 8.85
N LEU A 137 8.27 15.75 10.06
CA LEU A 137 9.08 14.98 11.01
C LEU A 137 9.09 13.47 10.69
N VAL A 138 8.21 13.02 9.80
CA VAL A 138 8.05 11.61 9.41
C VAL A 138 8.26 11.42 7.91
N ALA A 139 8.02 12.47 7.12
CA ALA A 139 7.91 12.43 5.68
C ALA A 139 9.05 11.63 5.04
N SER A 140 8.69 10.47 4.51
CA SER A 140 9.55 9.54 3.76
C SER A 140 10.60 8.78 4.57
N GLU A 141 10.76 8.98 5.88
CA GLU A 141 11.74 8.19 6.64
C GLU A 141 11.27 6.74 6.86
N GLY A 142 9.96 6.52 6.96
CA GLY A 142 9.38 5.19 7.08
C GLY A 142 9.61 4.39 5.81
N LEU A 143 9.30 5.00 4.66
CA LEU A 143 9.55 4.43 3.34
C LEU A 143 11.05 4.18 3.12
N ALA A 144 11.91 5.14 3.46
CA ALA A 144 13.36 5.00 3.32
C ALA A 144 13.93 3.88 4.20
N THR A 145 13.36 3.65 5.39
CA THR A 145 13.77 2.55 6.27
C THR A 145 13.42 1.18 5.67
N LEU A 146 12.22 1.05 5.10
CA LEU A 146 11.81 -0.17 4.39
C LEU A 146 12.70 -0.43 3.16
N GLN A 147 12.91 0.60 2.34
CA GLN A 147 13.75 0.50 1.13
C GLN A 147 15.21 0.13 1.47
N ARG A 148 15.80 0.75 2.50
CA ARG A 148 17.16 0.40 2.96
C ARG A 148 17.28 -1.04 3.48
N ALA A 149 16.19 -1.63 3.96
CA ALA A 149 16.13 -3.03 4.35
C ALA A 149 15.91 -3.99 3.16
N GLY A 150 15.81 -3.48 1.93
CA GLY A 150 15.58 -4.28 0.73
C GLY A 150 14.13 -4.68 0.49
N ILE A 151 13.19 -4.02 1.17
CA ILE A 151 11.74 -4.26 1.01
C ILE A 151 11.25 -3.45 -0.18
N GLU A 152 10.48 -4.08 -1.07
CA GLU A 152 9.81 -3.38 -2.18
C GLU A 152 8.74 -2.44 -1.60
N VAL A 153 8.77 -1.16 -1.97
CA VAL A 153 7.78 -0.17 -1.52
C VAL A 153 7.05 0.39 -2.73
N VAL A 154 5.72 0.32 -2.69
CA VAL A 154 4.83 0.88 -3.72
C VAL A 154 3.90 1.89 -3.07
N LEU A 155 3.82 3.09 -3.65
CA LEU A 155 2.86 4.11 -3.24
C LEU A 155 1.69 4.10 -4.21
N MET A 156 0.46 4.04 -3.67
CA MET A 156 -0.75 4.06 -4.47
C MET A 156 -0.99 5.41 -5.14
N ASP A 157 -1.70 5.37 -6.26
CA ASP A 157 -2.18 6.53 -6.99
C ASP A 157 -3.69 6.46 -7.25
N GLY A 158 -4.24 7.57 -7.76
CA GLY A 158 -5.65 7.69 -8.12
C GLY A 158 -6.59 7.52 -6.93
N LYS A 159 -7.74 6.88 -7.20
CA LYS A 159 -8.87 6.85 -6.26
C LYS A 159 -8.51 6.27 -4.89
N GLU A 160 -7.78 5.16 -4.84
CA GLU A 160 -7.43 4.52 -3.56
C GLU A 160 -6.51 5.39 -2.70
N ARG A 161 -5.61 6.14 -3.32
CA ARG A 161 -4.77 7.13 -2.61
C ARG A 161 -5.62 8.27 -2.05
N ASP A 162 -6.55 8.78 -2.85
CA ASP A 162 -7.44 9.87 -2.43
C ASP A 162 -8.39 9.43 -1.32
N ASP A 163 -8.95 8.23 -1.41
CA ASP A 163 -9.78 7.65 -0.36
C ASP A 163 -8.99 7.46 0.96
N CYS A 164 -7.71 7.07 0.88
CA CYS A 164 -6.84 6.95 2.06
C CYS A 164 -6.53 8.32 2.68
N PHE A 165 -6.32 9.33 1.85
CA PHE A 165 -6.17 10.72 2.30
C PHE A 165 -7.44 11.21 3.02
N ASP A 166 -8.60 10.96 2.42
CA ASP A 166 -9.88 11.47 2.89
C ASP A 166 -10.31 10.92 4.24
N VAL A 167 -10.03 9.64 4.54
CA VAL A 167 -10.28 9.05 5.87
C VAL A 167 -9.55 9.79 6.99
N ASN A 168 -8.45 10.48 6.66
CA ASN A 168 -7.64 11.23 7.62
C ASN A 168 -7.58 12.72 7.28
N ARG A 169 -8.53 13.28 6.51
CA ARG A 169 -8.45 14.64 5.95
C ARG A 169 -7.99 15.70 6.96
N GLU A 170 -8.65 15.78 8.11
CA GLU A 170 -8.29 16.75 9.16
C GLU A 170 -6.87 16.56 9.69
N PHE A 171 -6.45 15.30 9.89
CA PHE A 171 -5.08 14.97 10.30
C PHE A 171 -4.07 15.40 9.22
N MET A 172 -4.35 15.07 7.95
CA MET A 172 -3.47 15.36 6.82
C MET A 172 -3.30 16.86 6.61
N GLU A 173 -4.39 17.61 6.67
CA GLU A 173 -4.40 19.07 6.53
C GLU A 173 -3.65 19.75 7.70
N ARG A 174 -3.91 19.32 8.93
CA ARG A 174 -3.23 19.85 10.13
C ARG A 174 -1.72 19.62 10.08
N MET A 175 -1.28 18.42 9.69
CA MET A 175 0.15 18.11 9.58
C MET A 175 0.82 18.84 8.41
N SER A 176 0.14 18.98 7.27
CA SER A 176 0.63 19.76 6.12
C SER A 176 0.79 21.24 6.47
N ALA A 177 -0.17 21.82 7.19
CA ALA A 177 -0.09 23.21 7.65
C ALA A 177 1.05 23.42 8.66
N ALA A 178 1.25 22.48 9.58
CA ALA A 178 2.40 22.49 10.51
C ALA A 178 3.73 22.42 9.76
N ALA A 179 3.80 21.66 8.66
CA ALA A 179 4.96 21.60 7.77
C ALA A 179 5.28 22.97 7.16
N ALA A 180 4.29 23.62 6.58
CA ALA A 180 4.45 24.93 5.95
C ALA A 180 4.86 26.02 6.96
N GLY A 181 4.32 25.99 8.18
CA GLY A 181 4.69 26.92 9.25
C GLY A 181 6.11 26.72 9.79
N THR A 182 6.60 25.48 9.82
CA THR A 182 7.99 25.18 10.24
C THR A 182 9.01 25.70 9.23
N VAL A 183 8.70 25.60 7.92
CA VAL A 183 9.57 26.14 6.86
C VAL A 183 9.62 27.67 6.89
N ALA A 184 8.55 28.35 7.30
CA ALA A 184 8.51 29.81 7.40
C ALA A 184 9.35 30.39 8.55
N THR A 185 9.68 29.61 9.57
CA THR A 185 10.51 30.04 10.72
C THR A 185 11.98 29.66 10.58
N ALA A 186 12.32 28.83 9.59
CA ALA A 186 13.68 28.45 9.22
C ALA A 186 14.19 29.27 8.02
N LYS A 187 14.24 30.59 8.16
CA LYS A 187 14.97 31.47 7.23
C LYS A 187 16.03 32.23 8.03
N PRO A 188 17.32 32.21 7.60
CA PRO A 188 18.43 32.79 8.36
C PRO A 188 18.34 34.31 8.50
#